data_AF-A0A2H3T626-F1
#
_entry.id   AF-A0A2H3T626-F1
#
_cell.length_a   1.000
_cell.length_b   1.000
_cell.length_c   1.000
_cell.angle_alpha   90.00
_cell.angle_beta   90.00
_cell.angle_gamma   90.00
#
_symmetry.space_group_name_H-M   'P 1'
#
loop_
_entity.id
_entity.type
_entity.pdbx_description
1 polymer ?
#
loop_
_entity_poly.entity_id
_entity_poly.type
_entity_poly.pdbx_seq_one_letter_code
_entity_poly.pdbx_strand_id
1 'polypeptide(L)'
;MGEPNQTLESSRAIEFAKNLALFLLSFIFLPTNALFALGSYLLNRFTLKPPKRQNDGDNLDKVTVLVTGVNMAKGLSLARMFHRRGHRVIGADCHSLSPGRVSFAIDAYYRLPPPSDPSKTSMNDPYLNRIVEIIHYEDVDLWVSVSDVNAAVEDAAVREIIEARTNAKAIQFGVEDIRRLHEKDAFIEHTKGLGLTVPLTEAVEDREDAINFLQRNGGLEHKHGARQYLVKPVGVDDVARFAMPLLPLPSEEATLARIDSIPFETAKCSFIIQEYITGPEFCTHALVIRGRVCAFVACRSADVLMHYSALPVDSPLSRAMLDFTLKQAEGGGESFTGHMSFDFLVNKEDEDDVKSGADKEVTIYPIECNPRVHTATVLFNNTPEIVDEYLSILTPSAPRPLTKPPLSPTHPQQYYWVGQDFVELVLYPFYLTLFRGTMSLSDIQKSIRAFVQHIIYWKDGTFESWDPLPWLWMMHVYWPVQFAWYMSTGSVWTKVNVSTGKAFKG
;
A
#
# COMPACT_ATOMS: atom_id res chain seq x y z
N MET A 1 -36.22 6.84 28.24
CA MET A 1 -35.93 7.59 26.99
C MET A 1 -35.04 8.76 27.37
N GLY A 2 -33.73 8.52 27.45
CA GLY A 2 -32.70 9.53 27.70
C GLY A 2 -31.72 9.51 26.53
N GLU A 3 -31.77 10.59 25.76
CA GLU A 3 -30.75 11.19 24.87
C GLU A 3 -29.76 10.32 24.08
N PRO A 4 -30.15 9.85 22.88
CA PRO A 4 -29.21 9.58 21.80
C PRO A 4 -28.47 10.85 21.29
N ASN A 5 -28.95 12.06 21.61
CA ASN A 5 -28.30 13.31 21.19
C ASN A 5 -27.05 13.66 22.00
N GLN A 6 -26.99 13.36 23.31
CA GLN A 6 -25.83 13.70 24.15
C GLN A 6 -24.59 12.87 23.82
N THR A 7 -24.77 11.59 23.47
CA THR A 7 -23.66 10.71 23.06
C THR A 7 -23.08 11.12 21.70
N LEU A 8 -23.93 11.56 20.78
CA LEU A 8 -23.52 12.05 19.46
C LEU A 8 -22.78 13.41 19.54
N GLU A 9 -23.28 14.33 20.38
CA GLU A 9 -22.63 15.63 20.61
C GLU A 9 -21.28 15.48 21.32
N SER A 10 -21.20 14.60 22.31
CA SER A 10 -19.94 14.24 22.98
C SER A 10 -18.92 13.65 21.99
N SER A 11 -19.36 12.76 21.09
CA SER A 11 -18.52 12.19 20.04
C SER A 11 -18.00 13.26 19.07
N ARG A 12 -18.85 14.19 18.63
CA ARG A 12 -18.43 15.30 17.76
C ARG A 12 -17.45 16.26 18.43
N ALA A 13 -17.64 16.56 19.71
CA ALA A 13 -16.72 17.40 20.47
C ALA A 13 -15.33 16.75 20.61
N ILE A 14 -15.27 15.44 20.84
CA ILE A 14 -14.02 14.68 20.88
C ILE A 14 -13.32 14.70 19.52
N GLU A 15 -14.07 14.46 18.43
CA GLU A 15 -13.53 14.51 17.06
C GLU A 15 -13.01 15.91 16.70
N PHE A 16 -13.73 16.97 17.07
CA PHE A 16 -13.26 18.33 16.89
C PHE A 16 -11.98 18.61 17.68
N ALA A 17 -11.94 18.25 18.96
CA ALA A 17 -10.76 18.44 19.82
C ALA A 17 -9.54 17.66 19.30
N LYS A 18 -9.73 16.43 18.80
CA LYS A 18 -8.68 15.62 18.16
C LYS A 18 -8.09 16.35 16.95
N ASN A 19 -8.93 16.82 16.03
CA ASN A 19 -8.48 17.54 14.84
C ASN A 19 -7.83 18.89 15.18
N LEU A 20 -8.37 19.62 16.16
CA LEU A 20 -7.79 20.88 16.64
C LEU A 20 -6.40 20.66 17.25
N ALA A 21 -6.21 19.62 18.06
CA ALA A 21 -4.91 19.28 18.64
C ALA A 21 -3.87 18.98 17.56
N LEU A 22 -4.21 18.18 16.55
CA LEU A 22 -3.32 17.87 15.43
C LEU A 22 -3.02 19.11 14.56
N PHE A 23 -4.02 19.97 14.36
CA PHE A 23 -3.83 21.25 13.67
C PHE A 23 -2.86 22.16 14.44
N LEU A 24 -3.06 22.36 15.75
CA LEU A 24 -2.20 23.19 16.59
C LEU A 24 -0.78 22.64 16.71
N LEU A 25 -0.63 21.31 16.72
CA LEU A 25 0.68 20.65 16.73
C LEU A 25 1.56 21.14 15.57
N SER A 26 0.96 21.33 14.40
CA SER A 26 1.64 21.85 13.24
C SER A 26 2.21 23.26 13.46
N PHE A 27 1.46 24.17 14.09
CA PHE A 27 1.93 25.53 14.38
C PHE A 27 3.07 25.54 15.40
N ILE A 28 3.00 24.66 16.41
CA ILE A 28 4.03 24.54 17.45
C ILE A 28 5.38 24.14 16.82
N PHE A 29 5.37 23.16 15.92
CA PHE A 29 6.59 22.63 15.32
C PHE A 29 7.05 23.34 14.04
N LEU A 30 6.22 24.19 13.44
CA LEU A 30 6.54 24.89 12.19
C LEU A 30 7.89 25.65 12.23
N PRO A 31 8.20 26.48 13.26
CA PRO A 31 9.47 27.22 13.26
C PRO A 31 10.69 26.30 13.25
N THR A 32 10.68 25.26 14.09
CA THR A 32 11.79 24.31 14.21
C THR A 32 11.94 23.46 12.96
N ASN A 33 10.84 22.94 12.42
CA ASN A 33 10.87 22.15 11.19
C ASN A 33 11.32 22.99 10.00
N ALA A 34 10.85 24.23 9.88
CA ALA A 34 11.26 25.15 8.81
C ALA A 34 12.77 25.46 8.88
N LEU A 35 13.31 25.74 10.08
CA LEU A 35 14.74 25.96 10.28
C LEU A 35 15.55 24.69 9.96
N PHE A 36 15.08 23.52 10.37
CA PHE A 36 15.73 22.25 10.07
C PHE A 36 15.77 21.97 8.56
N ALA A 37 14.65 22.14 7.86
CA ALA A 37 14.56 21.92 6.43
C ALA A 37 15.42 22.93 5.64
N LEU A 38 15.39 24.21 6.02
CA LEU A 38 16.22 25.24 5.40
C LEU A 38 17.71 24.98 5.67
N GLY A 39 18.09 24.71 6.91
CA GLY A 39 19.46 24.37 7.28
C GLY A 39 19.97 23.14 6.53
N SER A 40 19.16 22.09 6.44
CA SER A 40 19.49 20.88 5.68
C SER A 40 19.64 21.13 4.19
N TYR A 41 18.76 21.97 3.61
CA TYR A 41 18.83 22.36 2.20
C TYR A 41 20.11 23.13 1.88
N LEU A 42 20.41 24.15 2.68
CA LEU A 42 21.62 24.96 2.52
C LEU A 42 22.87 24.10 2.72
N LEU A 43 22.89 23.27 3.76
CA LEU A 43 24.01 22.36 3.99
C LEU A 43 24.23 21.41 2.81
N ASN A 44 23.16 20.80 2.28
CA ASN A 44 23.23 19.95 1.09
C ASN A 44 23.84 20.72 -0.10
N ARG A 45 23.33 21.91 -0.39
CA ARG A 45 23.83 22.78 -1.49
C ARG A 45 25.30 23.15 -1.36
N PHE A 46 25.82 23.35 -0.15
CA PHE A 46 27.20 23.77 0.09
C PHE A 46 28.19 22.62 0.29
N THR A 47 27.74 21.47 0.77
CA THR A 47 28.63 20.33 1.14
C THR A 47 28.65 19.21 0.11
N LEU A 48 27.51 18.94 -0.53
CA LEU A 48 27.41 17.90 -1.53
C LEU A 48 27.71 18.50 -2.89
N LYS A 49 28.81 18.05 -3.50
CA LYS A 49 29.03 18.29 -4.93
C LYS A 49 27.78 17.79 -5.64
N PRO A 50 27.24 18.54 -6.62
CA PRO A 50 26.14 18.03 -7.43
C PRO A 50 26.54 16.63 -7.89
N PRO A 51 25.67 15.61 -7.72
CA PRO A 51 25.99 14.27 -8.16
C PRO A 51 26.50 14.40 -9.59
N LYS A 52 27.74 13.93 -9.83
CA LYS A 52 28.22 13.81 -11.20
C LYS A 52 27.11 13.07 -11.92
N ARG A 53 26.48 13.71 -12.93
CA ARG A 53 25.66 12.96 -13.89
C ARG A 53 26.52 11.76 -14.25
N GLN A 54 26.08 10.56 -13.88
CA GLN A 54 26.72 9.35 -14.36
C GLN A 54 26.52 9.38 -15.87
N ASN A 55 27.47 9.99 -16.57
CA ASN A 55 27.70 9.81 -17.99
C ASN A 55 28.36 8.43 -18.16
N ASP A 56 27.74 7.40 -17.61
CA ASP A 56 28.12 6.02 -17.87
C ASP A 56 27.42 5.63 -19.17
N GLY A 57 28.06 5.93 -20.30
CA GLY A 57 27.98 5.19 -21.57
C GLY A 57 26.67 5.13 -22.36
N ASP A 58 25.51 5.10 -21.71
CA ASP A 58 24.19 5.01 -22.34
C ASP A 58 23.44 6.32 -22.06
N ASN A 59 23.53 7.26 -23.02
CA ASN A 59 22.55 8.33 -23.15
C ASN A 59 21.19 7.65 -23.44
N LEU A 60 20.48 7.20 -22.40
CA LEU A 60 19.04 7.08 -22.52
C LEU A 60 18.57 8.51 -22.79
N ASP A 61 18.01 8.72 -23.97
CA ASP A 61 17.49 10.02 -24.37
C ASP A 61 16.62 10.57 -23.24
N LYS A 62 16.80 11.86 -22.93
CA LYS A 62 16.09 12.49 -21.82
C LYS A 62 14.58 12.44 -22.11
N VAL A 63 13.89 11.51 -21.47
CA VAL A 63 12.42 11.39 -21.56
C VAL A 63 11.67 12.34 -20.64
N THR A 64 10.42 12.64 -21.01
CA THR A 64 9.40 13.28 -20.18
C THR A 64 8.49 12.22 -19.58
N VAL A 65 8.45 12.18 -18.25
CA VAL A 65 7.68 11.19 -17.48
C VAL A 65 6.54 11.87 -16.74
N LEU A 66 5.30 11.43 -16.94
CA LEU A 66 4.17 11.78 -16.09
C LEU A 66 4.07 10.80 -14.94
N VAL A 67 4.05 11.29 -13.70
CA VAL A 67 3.79 10.50 -12.50
C VAL A 67 2.51 11.03 -11.86
N THR A 68 1.46 10.20 -11.83
CA THR A 68 0.24 10.51 -11.07
C THR A 68 0.42 10.14 -9.60
N GLY A 69 -0.48 10.55 -8.70
CA GLY A 69 -0.46 10.15 -7.29
C GLY A 69 0.71 10.71 -6.47
N VAL A 70 1.30 11.85 -6.90
CA VAL A 70 2.45 12.47 -6.23
C VAL A 70 2.13 13.09 -4.85
N ASN A 71 0.86 13.03 -4.42
CA ASN A 71 0.49 13.28 -3.02
C ASN A 71 1.00 12.18 -2.07
N MET A 72 1.17 10.96 -2.59
CA MET A 72 1.60 9.80 -1.83
C MET A 72 3.12 9.65 -1.87
N ALA A 73 3.71 9.14 -0.78
CA ALA A 73 5.15 8.90 -0.68
C ALA A 73 5.66 7.99 -1.82
N LYS A 74 4.87 6.99 -2.22
CA LYS A 74 5.16 6.15 -3.39
C LYS A 74 5.32 6.95 -4.69
N GLY A 75 4.41 7.87 -4.98
CA GLY A 75 4.46 8.67 -6.21
C GLY A 75 5.59 9.69 -6.18
N LEU A 76 5.78 10.36 -5.04
CA LEU A 76 6.87 11.32 -4.86
C LEU A 76 8.26 10.63 -4.92
N SER A 77 8.40 9.43 -4.37
CA SER A 77 9.62 8.62 -4.45
C SER A 77 9.96 8.28 -5.91
N LEU A 78 9.00 7.76 -6.68
CA LEU A 78 9.20 7.50 -8.12
C LEU A 78 9.60 8.77 -8.88
N ALA A 79 8.87 9.87 -8.67
CA ALA A 79 9.18 11.16 -9.30
C ALA A 79 10.62 11.62 -9.01
N ARG A 80 11.06 11.50 -7.76
CA ARG A 80 12.44 11.83 -7.35
C ARG A 80 13.47 10.90 -7.99
N MET A 81 13.18 9.62 -8.13
CA MET A 81 14.10 8.67 -8.79
C MET A 81 14.29 9.02 -10.27
N PHE A 82 13.21 9.28 -11.02
CA PHE A 82 13.30 9.75 -12.42
C PHE A 82 14.06 11.07 -12.53
N HIS A 83 13.76 12.05 -11.67
CA HIS A 83 14.46 13.33 -11.66
C HIS A 83 15.96 13.18 -11.41
N ARG A 84 16.35 12.38 -10.40
CA ARG A 84 17.76 12.11 -10.07
C ARG A 84 18.49 11.39 -11.20
N ARG A 85 17.78 10.58 -12.00
CA ARG A 85 18.32 9.94 -13.21
C ARG A 85 18.42 10.90 -14.41
N GLY A 86 17.87 12.12 -14.31
CA GLY A 86 18.03 13.21 -15.27
C GLY A 86 16.83 13.46 -16.18
N HIS A 87 15.73 12.74 -15.96
CA HIS A 87 14.49 12.88 -16.75
C HIS A 87 13.68 14.09 -16.32
N ARG A 88 12.83 14.58 -17.23
CA ARG A 88 11.84 15.61 -16.92
C ARG A 88 10.63 14.93 -16.30
N VAL A 89 10.15 15.41 -15.16
CA VAL A 89 9.03 14.78 -14.44
C VAL A 89 7.86 15.75 -14.32
N ILE A 90 6.72 15.34 -14.83
CA ILE A 90 5.43 16.01 -14.66
C ILE A 90 4.69 15.30 -13.53
N GLY A 91 4.22 16.05 -12.55
CA GLY A 91 3.45 15.53 -11.43
C GLY A 91 1.97 15.80 -11.59
N ALA A 92 1.12 14.84 -11.26
CA ALA A 92 -0.32 15.07 -11.23
C ALA A 92 -1.01 14.40 -10.03
N ASP A 93 -2.02 15.05 -9.47
CA ASP A 93 -2.81 14.49 -8.36
C ASP A 93 -4.22 15.12 -8.29
N CYS A 94 -5.17 14.45 -7.63
CA CYS A 94 -6.50 15.01 -7.36
C CYS A 94 -6.45 16.17 -6.36
N HIS A 95 -5.46 16.17 -5.46
CA HIS A 95 -5.32 17.15 -4.39
C HIS A 95 -4.51 18.37 -4.80
N SER A 96 -5.17 19.53 -4.87
CA SER A 96 -4.49 20.80 -5.18
C SER A 96 -3.31 21.16 -4.26
N LEU A 97 -3.29 20.64 -3.02
CA LEU A 97 -2.24 20.86 -2.04
C LEU A 97 -1.30 19.66 -1.88
N SER A 98 -1.26 18.76 -2.85
CA SER A 98 -0.36 17.59 -2.86
C SER A 98 1.08 17.99 -2.49
N PRO A 99 1.75 17.32 -1.54
CA PRO A 99 3.16 17.58 -1.22
C PRO A 99 4.09 17.53 -2.44
N GLY A 100 3.79 16.69 -3.43
CA GLY A 100 4.58 16.60 -4.66
C GLY A 100 4.65 17.91 -5.43
N ARG A 101 3.61 18.76 -5.40
CA ARG A 101 3.57 20.06 -6.10
C ARG A 101 4.77 20.96 -5.81
N VAL A 102 5.30 20.90 -4.59
CA VAL A 102 6.40 21.78 -4.16
C VAL A 102 7.77 21.08 -4.23
N SER A 103 7.83 19.87 -4.79
CA SER A 103 9.06 19.12 -4.97
C SER A 103 9.90 19.73 -6.08
N PHE A 104 11.21 19.89 -5.86
CA PHE A 104 12.16 20.24 -6.93
C PHE A 104 12.29 19.15 -7.99
N ALA A 105 11.81 17.93 -7.71
CA ALA A 105 11.81 16.85 -8.69
C ALA A 105 10.78 17.07 -9.80
N ILE A 106 9.72 17.84 -9.53
CA ILE A 106 8.57 18.03 -10.42
C ILE A 106 8.74 19.34 -11.19
N ASP A 107 8.80 19.24 -12.52
CA ASP A 107 8.95 20.37 -13.45
C ASP A 107 7.64 21.15 -13.61
N ALA A 108 6.51 20.43 -13.71
CA ALA A 108 5.17 21.01 -13.75
C ALA A 108 4.19 20.13 -12.97
N TYR A 109 3.22 20.77 -12.30
CA TYR A 109 2.20 20.09 -11.51
C TYR A 109 0.78 20.36 -12.04
N TYR A 110 0.01 19.30 -12.23
CA TYR A 110 -1.37 19.36 -12.70
C TYR A 110 -2.35 18.78 -11.69
N ARG A 111 -3.44 19.51 -11.45
CA ARG A 111 -4.58 18.98 -10.69
C ARG A 111 -5.47 18.14 -11.60
N LEU A 112 -5.80 16.94 -11.16
CA LEU A 112 -6.75 16.05 -11.80
C LEU A 112 -8.15 16.23 -11.16
N PRO A 113 -9.24 16.09 -11.95
CA PRO A 113 -10.57 15.84 -11.40
C PRO A 113 -10.58 14.56 -10.54
N PRO A 114 -11.51 14.38 -9.60
CA PRO A 114 -11.67 13.09 -8.95
C PRO A 114 -12.09 12.03 -10.00
N PRO A 115 -11.62 10.78 -9.89
CA PRO A 115 -12.06 9.69 -10.76
C PRO A 115 -13.58 9.49 -10.60
N SER A 116 -14.26 9.20 -11.71
CA SER A 116 -15.68 8.84 -11.68
C SER A 116 -15.88 7.46 -11.06
N ASP A 117 -17.13 7.16 -10.71
CA ASP A 117 -17.53 5.81 -10.32
C ASP A 117 -17.24 4.83 -11.48
N PRO A 118 -16.59 3.67 -11.22
CA PRO A 118 -16.24 2.68 -12.25
C PRO A 118 -17.43 2.22 -13.10
N SER A 119 -18.65 2.24 -12.53
CA SER A 119 -19.90 1.90 -13.23
C SER A 119 -20.37 2.98 -14.22
N LYS A 120 -19.78 4.17 -14.17
CA LYS A 120 -20.16 5.36 -14.96
C LYS A 120 -19.02 5.85 -15.86
N THR A 121 -17.90 5.15 -15.89
CA THR A 121 -16.75 5.49 -16.72
C THR A 121 -17.17 5.47 -18.20
N SER A 122 -16.99 6.61 -18.87
CA SER A 122 -17.33 6.80 -20.28
C SER A 122 -16.21 7.55 -20.98
N MET A 123 -16.21 7.60 -22.32
CA MET A 123 -15.22 8.38 -23.08
C MET A 123 -15.22 9.89 -22.75
N ASN A 124 -16.27 10.41 -22.12
CA ASN A 124 -16.37 11.81 -21.70
C ASN A 124 -15.98 12.04 -20.23
N ASP A 125 -15.34 11.06 -19.60
CA ASP A 125 -14.88 11.19 -18.23
C ASP A 125 -13.84 12.34 -18.08
N PRO A 126 -14.08 13.32 -17.19
CA PRO A 126 -13.17 14.45 -17.01
C PRO A 126 -11.77 14.07 -16.50
N TYR A 127 -11.67 13.03 -15.67
CA TYR A 127 -10.39 12.53 -15.16
C TYR A 127 -9.57 11.92 -16.30
N LEU A 128 -10.17 11.04 -17.10
CA LEU A 128 -9.50 10.42 -18.25
C LEU A 128 -9.03 11.47 -19.26
N ASN A 129 -9.93 12.38 -19.64
CA ASN A 129 -9.62 13.45 -20.60
C ASN A 129 -8.49 14.35 -20.11
N ARG A 130 -8.46 14.67 -18.81
CA ARG A 130 -7.41 15.51 -18.26
C ARG A 130 -6.03 14.86 -18.33
N ILE A 131 -5.91 13.56 -18.11
CA ILE A 131 -4.61 12.85 -18.22
C ILE A 131 -4.14 12.84 -19.67
N VAL A 132 -5.03 12.54 -20.62
CA VAL A 132 -4.71 12.55 -22.05
C VAL A 132 -4.30 13.95 -22.52
N GLU A 133 -4.98 15.00 -22.08
CA GLU A 133 -4.60 16.40 -22.34
C GLU A 133 -3.19 16.71 -21.84
N ILE A 134 -2.84 16.30 -20.62
CA ILE A 134 -1.51 16.54 -20.04
C ILE A 134 -0.45 15.81 -20.88
N ILE A 135 -0.70 14.56 -21.26
CA ILE A 135 0.23 13.76 -22.07
C ILE A 135 0.52 14.42 -23.41
N HIS A 136 -0.50 14.93 -24.08
CA HIS A 136 -0.33 15.66 -25.34
C HIS A 136 0.34 17.03 -25.16
N TYR A 137 -0.05 17.78 -24.14
CA TYR A 137 0.47 19.14 -23.93
C TYR A 137 1.94 19.13 -23.51
N GLU A 138 2.34 18.17 -22.67
CA GLU A 138 3.70 18.06 -22.13
C GLU A 138 4.64 17.18 -22.95
N ASP A 139 4.14 16.57 -24.04
CA ASP A 139 4.87 15.60 -24.88
C ASP A 139 5.47 14.46 -24.03
N VAL A 140 4.59 13.76 -23.30
CA VAL A 140 4.98 12.70 -22.36
C VAL A 140 5.35 11.43 -23.12
N ASP A 141 6.53 10.89 -22.86
CA ASP A 141 6.98 9.60 -23.39
C ASP A 141 6.48 8.42 -22.55
N LEU A 142 6.47 8.58 -21.23
CA LEU A 142 6.13 7.54 -20.26
C LEU A 142 5.17 8.07 -19.20
N TRP A 143 4.04 7.42 -19.03
CA TRP A 143 3.15 7.63 -17.89
C TRP A 143 3.31 6.49 -16.88
N VAL A 144 3.63 6.84 -15.63
CA VAL A 144 3.66 5.91 -14.50
C VAL A 144 2.46 6.17 -13.61
N SER A 145 1.53 5.22 -13.61
CA SER A 145 0.32 5.31 -12.80
C SER A 145 0.61 4.96 -11.35
N VAL A 146 0.29 5.88 -10.44
CA VAL A 146 0.39 5.65 -8.99
C VAL A 146 -0.98 5.88 -8.37
N SER A 147 -1.90 4.94 -8.63
CA SER A 147 -3.31 5.07 -8.29
C SER A 147 -3.60 4.99 -6.79
N ASP A 148 -4.68 5.68 -6.38
CA ASP A 148 -5.48 5.24 -5.22
C ASP A 148 -6.26 3.97 -5.59
N VAL A 149 -6.75 3.24 -4.59
CA VAL A 149 -7.59 2.05 -4.77
C VAL A 149 -8.78 2.34 -5.67
N ASN A 150 -9.40 3.51 -5.50
CA ASN A 150 -10.61 3.89 -6.22
C ASN A 150 -10.39 4.38 -7.66
N ALA A 151 -9.13 4.46 -8.12
CA ALA A 151 -8.79 4.95 -9.46
C ALA A 151 -8.19 3.87 -10.36
N ALA A 152 -7.95 2.65 -9.83
CA ALA A 152 -7.16 1.64 -10.54
C ALA A 152 -7.81 1.16 -11.85
N VAL A 153 -9.15 1.07 -11.88
CA VAL A 153 -9.90 0.66 -13.08
C VAL A 153 -9.93 1.79 -14.10
N GLU A 154 -10.12 3.03 -13.63
CA GLU A 154 -10.10 4.23 -14.45
C GLU A 154 -8.72 4.40 -15.10
N ASP A 155 -7.65 4.28 -14.32
CA ASP A 155 -6.28 4.37 -14.81
C ASP A 155 -5.96 3.29 -15.85
N ALA A 156 -6.52 2.08 -15.70
CA ALA A 156 -6.41 1.05 -16.74
C ALA A 156 -7.11 1.44 -18.05
N ALA A 157 -8.30 2.05 -17.96
CA ALA A 157 -8.98 2.59 -19.14
C ALA A 157 -8.19 3.76 -19.78
N VAL A 158 -7.58 4.61 -18.96
CA VAL A 158 -6.67 5.67 -19.44
C VAL A 158 -5.52 5.06 -20.24
N ARG A 159 -4.88 3.99 -19.74
CA ARG A 159 -3.78 3.32 -20.44
C ARG A 159 -4.20 2.90 -21.84
N GLU A 160 -5.32 2.18 -21.95
CA GLU A 160 -5.81 1.66 -23.23
C GLU A 160 -6.05 2.80 -24.24
N ILE A 161 -6.57 3.94 -23.76
CA ILE A 161 -6.79 5.14 -24.59
C ILE A 161 -5.47 5.79 -25.01
N ILE A 162 -4.52 5.96 -24.08
CA ILE A 162 -3.21 6.58 -24.36
C ILE A 162 -2.44 5.77 -25.38
N GLU A 163 -2.32 4.47 -25.17
CA GLU A 163 -1.51 3.59 -26.03
C GLU A 163 -2.14 3.41 -27.42
N ALA A 164 -3.45 3.62 -27.55
CA ALA A 164 -4.15 3.62 -28.84
C ALA A 164 -4.08 4.95 -29.60
N ARG A 165 -3.91 6.08 -28.91
CA ARG A 165 -4.02 7.43 -29.50
C ARG A 165 -2.70 8.21 -29.56
N THR A 166 -1.68 7.74 -28.85
CA THR A 166 -0.41 8.45 -28.68
C THR A 166 0.77 7.48 -28.80
N ASN A 167 1.98 8.01 -28.88
CA ASN A 167 3.20 7.21 -28.81
C ASN A 167 3.66 6.94 -27.37
N ALA A 168 3.00 7.56 -26.38
CA ALA A 168 3.35 7.40 -24.98
C ALA A 168 3.09 5.97 -24.52
N LYS A 169 3.94 5.47 -23.62
CA LYS A 169 3.74 4.17 -22.96
C LYS A 169 3.25 4.36 -21.54
N ALA A 170 2.49 3.38 -21.04
CA ALA A 170 1.94 3.42 -19.70
C ALA A 170 2.45 2.24 -18.85
N ILE A 171 2.84 2.54 -17.61
CA ILE A 171 3.06 1.53 -16.57
C ILE A 171 1.80 1.45 -15.73
N GLN A 172 0.88 0.61 -16.17
CA GLN A 172 -0.44 0.40 -15.58
C GLN A 172 -1.02 -0.87 -16.21
N PHE A 173 -1.67 -1.78 -15.49
CA PHE A 173 -2.27 -2.96 -16.14
C PHE A 173 -3.52 -2.60 -16.96
N GLY A 174 -3.92 -3.47 -17.89
CA GLY A 174 -5.16 -3.32 -18.66
C GLY A 174 -6.41 -3.55 -17.79
N VAL A 175 -7.59 -3.18 -18.29
CA VAL A 175 -8.83 -3.22 -17.50
C VAL A 175 -9.17 -4.65 -17.05
N GLU A 176 -9.00 -5.62 -17.93
CA GLU A 176 -9.25 -7.05 -17.63
C GLU A 176 -8.33 -7.57 -16.52
N ASP A 177 -7.04 -7.22 -16.58
CA ASP A 177 -6.05 -7.61 -15.58
C ASP A 177 -6.32 -6.97 -14.22
N ILE A 178 -6.65 -5.68 -14.19
CA ILE A 178 -7.00 -4.99 -12.94
C ILE A 178 -8.23 -5.64 -12.30
N ARG A 179 -9.31 -5.90 -13.05
CA ARG A 179 -10.52 -6.52 -12.49
C ARG A 179 -10.22 -7.89 -11.89
N ARG A 180 -9.52 -8.74 -12.65
CA ARG A 180 -9.14 -10.09 -12.22
C ARG A 180 -8.26 -10.11 -10.98
N LEU A 181 -7.31 -9.18 -10.86
CA LEU A 181 -6.37 -9.14 -9.74
C LEU A 181 -6.91 -8.38 -8.52
N HIS A 182 -7.74 -7.35 -8.72
CA HIS A 182 -8.26 -6.53 -7.63
C HIS A 182 -9.42 -7.20 -6.89
N GLU A 183 -10.27 -7.94 -7.59
CA GLU A 183 -11.37 -8.69 -6.99
C GLU A 183 -10.83 -9.93 -6.28
N LYS A 184 -11.03 -10.02 -4.96
CA LYS A 184 -10.42 -11.06 -4.12
C LYS A 184 -10.74 -12.48 -4.59
N ASP A 185 -12.00 -12.74 -4.91
CA ASP A 185 -12.43 -14.08 -5.33
C ASP A 185 -11.86 -14.44 -6.70
N ALA A 186 -11.90 -13.51 -7.66
CA ALA A 186 -11.32 -13.70 -8.99
C ALA A 186 -9.80 -13.90 -8.92
N PHE A 187 -9.10 -13.19 -8.03
CA PHE A 187 -7.68 -13.34 -7.81
C PHE A 187 -7.33 -14.72 -7.23
N ILE A 188 -8.07 -15.19 -6.22
CA ILE A 188 -7.83 -16.50 -5.62
C ILE A 188 -8.11 -17.63 -6.62
N GLU A 189 -9.20 -17.56 -7.38
CA GLU A 189 -9.50 -18.54 -8.43
C GLU A 189 -8.46 -18.53 -9.54
N HIS A 190 -8.00 -17.35 -9.97
CA HIS A 190 -6.91 -17.23 -10.94
C HIS A 190 -5.61 -17.87 -10.42
N THR A 191 -5.26 -17.57 -9.17
CA THR A 191 -4.07 -18.11 -8.48
C THR A 191 -4.12 -19.63 -8.40
N LYS A 192 -5.29 -20.19 -8.04
CA LYS A 192 -5.54 -21.63 -8.01
C LYS A 192 -5.40 -22.25 -9.41
N GLY A 193 -5.90 -21.58 -10.44
CA GLY A 193 -5.75 -21.98 -11.85
C GLY A 193 -4.29 -22.05 -12.33
N LEU A 194 -3.39 -21.27 -11.73
CA LEU A 194 -1.94 -21.33 -11.97
C LEU A 194 -1.23 -22.43 -11.18
N GLY A 195 -1.96 -23.23 -10.39
CA GLY A 195 -1.41 -24.26 -9.52
C GLY A 195 -0.61 -23.70 -8.33
N LEU A 196 -0.86 -22.44 -7.95
CA LEU A 196 -0.25 -21.81 -6.79
C LEU A 196 -1.05 -22.13 -5.52
N THR A 197 -0.36 -22.18 -4.38
CA THR A 197 -0.99 -22.39 -3.08
C THR A 197 -1.92 -21.23 -2.73
N VAL A 198 -3.14 -21.55 -2.28
CA VAL A 198 -4.13 -20.62 -1.74
C VAL A 198 -4.69 -21.19 -0.43
N PRO A 199 -5.21 -20.35 0.49
CA PRO A 199 -5.92 -20.84 1.67
C PRO A 199 -7.03 -21.82 1.29
N LEU A 200 -7.16 -22.94 2.00
CA LEU A 200 -8.26 -23.87 1.76
C LEU A 200 -9.59 -23.13 1.94
N THR A 201 -10.36 -23.02 0.87
CA THR A 201 -11.61 -22.26 0.83
C THR A 201 -12.65 -23.08 0.08
N GLU A 202 -13.83 -23.23 0.67
CA GLU A 202 -15.00 -23.87 0.06
C GLU A 202 -16.25 -23.00 0.24
N ALA A 203 -17.15 -23.00 -0.74
CA ALA A 203 -18.47 -22.39 -0.59
C ALA A 203 -19.32 -23.20 0.38
N VAL A 204 -20.14 -22.51 1.17
CA VAL A 204 -21.02 -23.12 2.16
C VAL A 204 -22.39 -22.44 2.03
N GLU A 205 -23.41 -23.22 1.68
CA GLU A 205 -24.76 -22.68 1.51
C GLU A 205 -25.59 -22.82 2.80
N ASP A 206 -25.33 -23.87 3.57
CA ASP A 206 -26.10 -24.18 4.77
C ASP A 206 -25.27 -24.76 5.93
N ARG A 207 -26.00 -25.10 6.99
CA ARG A 207 -25.45 -25.72 8.19
C ARG A 207 -24.79 -27.08 7.91
N GLU A 208 -25.38 -27.90 7.05
CA GLU A 208 -24.91 -29.26 6.77
C GLU A 208 -23.58 -29.20 6.00
N ASP A 209 -23.45 -28.29 5.05
CA ASP A 209 -22.20 -28.02 4.32
C ASP A 209 -21.06 -27.67 5.28
N ALA A 210 -21.30 -26.76 6.24
CA ALA A 210 -20.30 -26.37 7.23
C ALA A 210 -19.85 -27.55 8.10
N ILE A 211 -20.79 -28.40 8.53
CA ILE A 211 -20.50 -29.59 9.34
C ILE A 211 -19.73 -30.62 8.52
N ASN A 212 -20.17 -30.91 7.30
CA ASN A 212 -19.53 -31.85 6.39
C ASN A 212 -18.10 -31.40 6.07
N PHE A 213 -17.87 -30.10 5.87
CA PHE A 213 -16.54 -29.54 5.70
C PHE A 213 -15.66 -29.79 6.93
N LEU A 214 -16.13 -29.44 8.14
CA LEU A 214 -15.35 -29.62 9.35
C LEU A 214 -15.05 -31.10 9.63
N GLN A 215 -16.02 -31.99 9.43
CA GLN A 215 -15.83 -33.44 9.61
C GLN A 215 -14.76 -34.01 8.67
N ARG A 216 -14.72 -33.59 7.40
CA ARG A 216 -13.68 -33.97 6.44
C ARG A 216 -12.29 -33.43 6.82
N ASN A 217 -12.24 -32.32 7.55
CA ASN A 217 -11.03 -31.52 7.78
C ASN A 217 -10.59 -31.44 9.26
N GLY A 218 -10.93 -32.42 10.09
CA GLY A 218 -10.39 -32.53 11.47
C GLY A 218 -11.43 -32.76 12.56
N GLY A 219 -12.72 -32.69 12.23
CA GLY A 219 -13.84 -32.92 13.15
C GLY A 219 -14.46 -31.65 13.72
N LEU A 220 -15.49 -31.81 14.54
CA LEU A 220 -16.26 -30.71 15.14
C LEU A 220 -15.69 -30.22 16.49
N GLU A 221 -14.63 -30.85 16.99
CA GLU A 221 -13.96 -30.48 18.23
C GLU A 221 -12.54 -30.01 17.94
N HIS A 222 -12.16 -28.85 18.46
CA HIS A 222 -10.84 -28.29 18.28
C HIS A 222 -9.80 -29.07 19.08
N LYS A 223 -8.93 -29.77 18.36
CA LYS A 223 -7.75 -30.45 18.93
C LYS A 223 -6.55 -29.52 18.87
N HIS A 224 -5.66 -29.65 19.85
CA HIS A 224 -4.42 -28.88 19.89
C HIS A 224 -3.59 -29.11 18.61
N GLY A 225 -3.25 -28.04 17.90
CA GLY A 225 -2.51 -28.09 16.63
C GLY A 225 -3.36 -28.43 15.40
N ALA A 226 -4.68 -28.62 15.56
CA ALA A 226 -5.57 -28.77 14.42
C ALA A 226 -5.85 -27.43 13.74
N ARG A 227 -6.12 -27.49 12.43
CA ARG A 227 -6.51 -26.31 11.65
C ARG A 227 -7.83 -25.74 12.17
N GLN A 228 -7.93 -24.43 12.05
CA GLN A 228 -9.17 -23.70 12.30
C GLN A 228 -9.61 -23.02 11.03
N TYR A 229 -10.88 -22.67 10.98
CA TYR A 229 -11.56 -22.15 9.82
C TYR A 229 -12.46 -21.00 10.24
N LEU A 230 -12.56 -20.00 9.39
CA LEU A 230 -13.49 -18.89 9.54
C LEU A 230 -14.60 -19.02 8.51
N VAL A 231 -15.84 -18.75 8.91
CA VAL A 231 -16.95 -18.58 7.97
C VAL A 231 -17.17 -17.09 7.76
N LYS A 232 -17.15 -16.65 6.51
CA LYS A 232 -17.38 -15.24 6.14
C LYS A 232 -18.32 -15.11 4.95
N PRO A 233 -19.13 -14.05 4.89
CA PRO A 233 -19.93 -13.73 3.71
C PRO A 233 -19.04 -13.34 2.52
N VAL A 234 -19.51 -13.62 1.32
CA VAL A 234 -18.93 -13.12 0.06
C VAL A 234 -19.46 -11.71 -0.20
N GLY A 235 -18.56 -10.74 -0.41
CA GLY A 235 -18.90 -9.33 -0.68
C GLY A 235 -18.80 -8.39 0.54
N VAL A 236 -19.30 -7.15 0.37
CA VAL A 236 -19.11 -6.01 1.30
C VAL A 236 -20.39 -5.72 2.11
N ASP A 237 -21.07 -6.76 2.60
CA ASP A 237 -22.25 -6.57 3.45
C ASP A 237 -21.82 -6.40 4.92
N ASP A 238 -21.79 -5.15 5.38
CA ASP A 238 -21.40 -4.75 6.75
C ASP A 238 -22.30 -5.36 7.84
N VAL A 239 -23.48 -5.85 7.49
CA VAL A 239 -24.41 -6.50 8.43
C VAL A 239 -23.93 -7.90 8.83
N ALA A 240 -23.05 -8.54 8.06
CA ALA A 240 -22.57 -9.90 8.30
C ALA A 240 -21.14 -9.99 8.88
N ARG A 241 -20.59 -8.89 9.41
CA ARG A 241 -19.38 -8.91 10.28
C ARG A 241 -19.68 -9.46 11.68
N PHE A 242 -20.54 -10.46 11.79
CA PHE A 242 -20.82 -11.16 13.05
C PHE A 242 -19.63 -12.02 13.43
N ALA A 243 -18.89 -11.61 14.47
CA ALA A 243 -17.95 -12.37 15.32
C ALA A 243 -16.90 -13.29 14.65
N MET A 244 -16.82 -13.38 13.32
CA MET A 244 -15.98 -14.28 12.49
C MET A 244 -15.42 -15.47 13.30
N PRO A 245 -16.31 -16.39 13.75
CA PRO A 245 -15.90 -17.42 14.69
C PRO A 245 -14.89 -18.35 14.05
N LEU A 246 -13.84 -18.64 14.80
CA LEU A 246 -12.93 -19.73 14.47
C LEU A 246 -13.59 -21.05 14.85
N LEU A 247 -13.73 -21.93 13.86
CA LEU A 247 -14.29 -23.27 13.96
C LEU A 247 -13.22 -24.31 13.64
N PRO A 248 -13.24 -25.50 14.26
CA PRO A 248 -14.09 -25.88 15.37
C PRO A 248 -13.72 -25.14 16.68
N LEU A 249 -14.63 -25.18 17.65
CA LEU A 249 -14.45 -24.71 19.03
C LEU A 249 -14.05 -25.88 19.95
N PRO A 250 -13.68 -25.63 21.22
CA PRO A 250 -13.19 -26.67 22.13
C PRO A 250 -14.14 -27.85 22.42
N SER A 251 -15.44 -27.75 22.10
CA SER A 251 -16.38 -28.87 22.17
C SER A 251 -17.28 -28.90 20.93
N GLU A 252 -17.74 -30.09 20.56
CA GLU A 252 -18.65 -30.29 19.43
C GLU A 252 -19.95 -29.48 19.59
N GLU A 253 -20.53 -29.47 20.79
CA GLU A 253 -21.76 -28.72 21.08
C GLU A 253 -21.57 -27.22 20.89
N ALA A 254 -20.41 -26.68 21.31
CA ALA A 254 -20.08 -25.28 21.10
C ALA A 254 -19.92 -24.95 19.61
N THR A 255 -19.26 -25.83 18.85
CA THR A 255 -19.12 -25.70 17.39
C THR A 255 -20.47 -25.69 16.71
N LEU A 256 -21.34 -26.67 17.00
CA LEU A 256 -22.67 -26.77 16.42
C LEU A 256 -23.53 -25.55 16.75
N ALA A 257 -23.58 -25.14 18.03
CA ALA A 257 -24.31 -23.95 18.45
C ALA A 257 -23.79 -22.66 17.78
N ARG A 258 -22.49 -22.62 17.45
CA ARG A 258 -21.93 -21.49 16.70
C ARG A 258 -22.33 -21.52 15.24
N ILE A 259 -22.33 -22.67 14.58
CA ILE A 259 -22.81 -22.82 13.20
C ILE A 259 -24.28 -22.41 13.12
N ASP A 260 -25.10 -22.79 14.10
CA ASP A 260 -26.52 -22.42 14.18
C ASP A 260 -26.76 -20.90 14.27
N SER A 261 -25.75 -20.13 14.70
CA SER A 261 -25.83 -18.67 14.75
C SER A 261 -25.53 -17.97 13.42
N ILE A 262 -25.03 -18.71 12.42
CA ILE A 262 -24.70 -18.17 11.10
C ILE A 262 -26.00 -18.05 10.29
N PRO A 263 -26.32 -16.87 9.75
CA PRO A 263 -27.62 -16.62 9.11
C PRO A 263 -27.70 -17.15 7.66
N PHE A 264 -27.33 -18.41 7.43
CA PHE A 264 -27.28 -19.03 6.09
C PHE A 264 -28.57 -18.81 5.27
N GLU A 265 -29.74 -19.03 5.87
CA GLU A 265 -31.04 -18.92 5.18
C GLU A 265 -31.54 -17.47 5.01
N THR A 266 -31.15 -16.59 5.93
CA THR A 266 -31.71 -15.22 6.01
C THR A 266 -30.83 -14.16 5.36
N ALA A 267 -29.54 -14.45 5.20
CA ALA A 267 -28.61 -13.55 4.54
C ALA A 267 -28.84 -13.55 3.02
N LYS A 268 -28.66 -12.39 2.41
CA LYS A 268 -28.76 -12.23 0.94
C LYS A 268 -27.44 -12.47 0.22
N CYS A 269 -26.44 -13.00 0.92
CA CYS A 269 -25.09 -13.24 0.45
C CYS A 269 -24.73 -14.72 0.58
N SER A 270 -23.87 -15.19 -0.31
CA SER A 270 -23.24 -16.51 -0.17
C SER A 270 -22.20 -16.49 0.95
N PHE A 271 -21.89 -17.64 1.53
CA PHE A 271 -20.83 -17.80 2.53
C PHE A 271 -19.70 -18.68 2.00
N ILE A 272 -18.51 -18.44 2.53
CA ILE A 272 -17.36 -19.33 2.36
C ILE A 272 -16.81 -19.73 3.72
N ILE A 273 -16.34 -20.97 3.83
CA ILE A 273 -15.49 -21.43 4.92
C ILE A 273 -14.04 -21.43 4.43
N GLN A 274 -13.17 -20.76 5.16
CA GLN A 274 -11.78 -20.55 4.78
C GLN A 274 -10.84 -20.92 5.92
N GLU A 275 -9.71 -21.56 5.60
CA GLU A 275 -8.63 -21.83 6.54
C GLU A 275 -8.12 -20.56 7.20
N TYR A 276 -8.05 -20.59 8.53
CA TYR A 276 -7.51 -19.51 9.33
C TYR A 276 -6.00 -19.70 9.50
N ILE A 277 -5.23 -18.94 8.73
CA ILE A 277 -3.78 -18.95 8.79
C ILE A 277 -3.32 -18.12 9.99
N THR A 278 -2.66 -18.78 10.94
CA THR A 278 -2.14 -18.13 12.14
C THR A 278 -0.69 -17.76 11.94
N GLY A 279 -0.41 -16.48 11.75
CA GLY A 279 0.97 -15.99 11.70
C GLY A 279 1.07 -14.59 11.09
N PRO A 280 2.29 -14.14 10.80
CA PRO A 280 2.53 -12.77 10.38
C PRO A 280 2.09 -12.51 8.95
N GLU A 281 1.81 -11.24 8.68
CA GLU A 281 1.57 -10.73 7.34
C GLU A 281 2.85 -10.17 6.71
N PHE A 282 3.00 -10.42 5.42
CA PHE A 282 4.06 -9.87 4.57
C PHE A 282 3.44 -9.24 3.33
N CYS A 283 4.09 -8.21 2.79
CA CYS A 283 3.67 -7.57 1.56
C CYS A 283 4.83 -7.48 0.58
N THR A 284 4.52 -7.45 -0.71
CA THR A 284 5.51 -7.33 -1.78
C THR A 284 5.28 -6.10 -2.65
N HIS A 285 6.31 -5.72 -3.40
CA HIS A 285 6.20 -4.78 -4.49
C HIS A 285 7.03 -5.25 -5.67
N ALA A 286 6.37 -5.35 -6.83
CA ALA A 286 6.99 -5.70 -8.09
C ALA A 286 6.68 -4.68 -9.18
N LEU A 287 7.68 -4.40 -10.01
CA LEU A 287 7.50 -3.78 -11.33
C LEU A 287 7.48 -4.91 -12.37
N VAL A 288 6.44 -4.96 -13.19
CA VAL A 288 6.29 -5.93 -14.26
C VAL A 288 6.24 -5.20 -15.60
N ILE A 289 7.08 -5.60 -16.55
CA ILE A 289 7.10 -5.06 -17.91
C ILE A 289 7.00 -6.24 -18.88
N ARG A 290 5.94 -6.24 -19.71
CA ARG A 290 5.67 -7.28 -20.72
C ARG A 290 5.75 -8.72 -20.17
N GLY A 291 5.10 -8.96 -19.03
CA GLY A 291 5.05 -10.26 -18.37
C GLY A 291 6.31 -10.61 -17.57
N ARG A 292 7.34 -9.76 -17.55
CA ARG A 292 8.58 -9.99 -16.81
C ARG A 292 8.63 -9.18 -15.52
N VAL A 293 8.92 -9.83 -14.40
CA VAL A 293 9.24 -9.14 -13.14
C VAL A 293 10.61 -8.47 -13.27
N CYS A 294 10.63 -7.14 -13.25
CA CYS A 294 11.81 -6.31 -13.49
C CYS A 294 12.47 -5.83 -12.20
N ALA A 295 11.66 -5.56 -11.17
CA ALA A 295 12.12 -5.24 -9.83
C ALA A 295 11.20 -5.92 -8.82
N PHE A 296 11.75 -6.32 -7.67
CA PHE A 296 11.02 -7.00 -6.61
C PHE A 296 11.57 -6.67 -5.22
N VAL A 297 10.68 -6.49 -4.26
CA VAL A 297 11.01 -6.41 -2.83
C VAL A 297 9.89 -7.00 -2.00
N ALA A 298 10.25 -7.68 -0.91
CA ALA A 298 9.32 -8.14 0.13
C ALA A 298 9.63 -7.45 1.45
N CYS A 299 8.61 -7.18 2.26
CA CYS A 299 8.73 -6.62 3.61
C CYS A 299 7.60 -7.13 4.51
N ARG A 300 7.69 -6.87 5.82
CA ARG A 300 6.58 -7.10 6.77
C ARG A 300 5.38 -6.24 6.38
N SER A 301 4.18 -6.76 6.61
CA SER A 301 2.94 -6.00 6.46
C SER A 301 2.30 -5.67 7.82
N ALA A 302 1.33 -4.76 7.78
CA ALA A 302 0.47 -4.40 8.89
C ALA A 302 -0.80 -3.71 8.33
N ASP A 303 -1.89 -3.74 9.10
CA ASP A 303 -3.17 -3.10 8.76
C ASP A 303 -3.03 -1.63 8.33
N VAL A 304 -2.16 -0.86 9.03
CA VAL A 304 -1.68 0.43 8.55
C VAL A 304 -0.15 0.43 8.59
N LEU A 305 0.46 -0.01 7.49
CA LEU A 305 1.91 -0.09 7.39
C LEU A 305 2.55 1.30 7.29
N MET A 306 3.36 1.64 8.30
CA MET A 306 4.10 2.91 8.39
C MET A 306 5.61 2.71 8.56
N HIS A 307 6.07 1.47 8.69
CA HIS A 307 7.46 1.10 8.91
C HIS A 307 7.91 0.10 7.84
N TYR A 308 8.78 0.52 6.93
CA TYR A 308 9.23 -0.34 5.82
C TYR A 308 10.67 -0.77 6.04
N SER A 309 10.89 -2.08 6.02
CA SER A 309 12.21 -2.70 6.00
C SER A 309 12.18 -3.87 5.02
N ALA A 310 13.10 -3.87 4.05
CA ALA A 310 13.22 -4.98 3.11
C ALA A 310 13.62 -6.27 3.85
N LEU A 311 13.04 -7.40 3.45
CA LEU A 311 13.56 -8.72 3.79
C LEU A 311 14.84 -8.99 3.00
N PRO A 312 15.77 -9.81 3.54
CA PRO A 312 16.91 -10.28 2.78
C PRO A 312 16.46 -11.01 1.51
N VAL A 313 17.10 -10.71 0.37
CA VAL A 313 16.72 -11.25 -0.95
C VAL A 313 16.79 -12.78 -0.97
N ASP A 314 17.81 -13.35 -0.33
CA ASP A 314 18.06 -14.80 -0.32
C ASP A 314 17.24 -15.56 0.74
N SER A 315 16.47 -14.85 1.58
CA SER A 315 15.65 -15.50 2.60
C SER A 315 14.60 -16.43 1.96
N PRO A 316 14.28 -17.59 2.57
CA PRO A 316 13.27 -18.51 2.04
C PRO A 316 11.93 -17.82 1.76
N LEU A 317 11.52 -16.87 2.62
CA LEU A 317 10.32 -16.06 2.45
C LEU A 317 10.37 -15.17 1.21
N SER A 318 11.46 -14.41 1.01
CA SER A 318 11.62 -13.56 -0.17
C SER A 318 11.62 -14.37 -1.46
N ARG A 319 12.28 -15.54 -1.46
CA ARG A 319 12.32 -16.45 -2.62
C ARG A 319 10.93 -17.02 -2.94
N ALA A 320 10.21 -17.53 -1.95
CA ALA A 320 8.85 -18.06 -2.15
C ALA A 320 7.89 -16.99 -2.69
N MET A 321 7.92 -15.77 -2.13
CA MET A 321 7.09 -14.65 -2.60
C MET A 321 7.49 -14.17 -3.99
N LEU A 322 8.78 -14.20 -4.32
CA LEU A 322 9.27 -13.89 -5.66
C LEU A 322 8.79 -14.95 -6.68
N ASP A 323 8.94 -16.23 -6.36
CA ASP A 323 8.52 -17.34 -7.23
C ASP A 323 7.01 -17.29 -7.52
N PHE A 324 6.20 -16.97 -6.50
CA PHE A 324 4.77 -16.70 -6.67
C PHE A 324 4.53 -15.55 -7.66
N THR A 325 5.26 -14.44 -7.49
CA THR A 325 5.13 -13.24 -8.32
C THR A 325 5.55 -13.50 -9.76
N LEU A 326 6.62 -14.28 -9.98
CA LEU A 326 7.09 -14.68 -11.30
C LEU A 326 6.01 -15.50 -12.04
N LYS A 327 5.44 -16.51 -11.39
CA LYS A 327 4.36 -17.34 -11.98
C LYS A 327 3.11 -16.51 -12.34
N GLN A 328 2.74 -15.55 -11.50
CA GLN A 328 1.63 -14.63 -11.80
C GLN A 328 1.94 -13.75 -13.02
N ALA A 329 3.17 -13.22 -13.13
CA ALA A 329 3.58 -12.37 -14.23
C ALA A 329 3.67 -13.13 -15.57
N GLU A 330 4.19 -14.36 -15.55
CA GLU A 330 4.28 -15.25 -16.71
C GLU A 330 2.90 -15.55 -17.31
N GLY A 331 1.87 -15.71 -16.47
CA GLY A 331 0.49 -15.93 -16.90
C GLY A 331 -0.16 -14.74 -17.62
N GLY A 332 0.42 -13.54 -17.55
CA GLY A 332 -0.14 -12.31 -18.13
C GLY A 332 0.27 -12.03 -19.58
N GLY A 333 1.40 -12.56 -20.05
CA GLY A 333 1.88 -12.35 -21.43
C GLY A 333 2.45 -10.96 -21.73
N GLU A 334 2.60 -10.64 -23.02
CA GLU A 334 3.36 -9.46 -23.49
C GLU A 334 2.69 -8.10 -23.18
N SER A 335 1.37 -8.06 -23.05
CA SER A 335 0.64 -6.84 -22.68
C SER A 335 0.67 -6.54 -21.17
N PHE A 336 1.16 -7.50 -20.36
CA PHE A 336 1.13 -7.44 -18.91
C PHE A 336 2.23 -6.54 -18.34
N THR A 337 1.93 -5.27 -18.23
CA THR A 337 2.84 -4.22 -17.76
C THR A 337 2.14 -3.42 -16.67
N GLY A 338 2.80 -3.20 -15.54
CA GLY A 338 2.25 -2.47 -14.41
C GLY A 338 3.00 -2.76 -13.12
N HIS A 339 2.37 -2.46 -11.99
CA HIS A 339 2.88 -2.80 -10.66
C HIS A 339 2.01 -3.84 -10.02
N MET A 340 2.63 -4.85 -9.45
CA MET A 340 1.94 -5.96 -8.81
C MET A 340 2.48 -6.12 -7.40
N SER A 341 1.57 -6.08 -6.43
CA SER A 341 1.88 -6.21 -5.01
C SER A 341 0.94 -7.21 -4.40
N PHE A 342 1.44 -8.07 -3.53
CA PHE A 342 0.64 -9.10 -2.87
C PHE A 342 0.80 -8.98 -1.37
N ASP A 343 -0.27 -9.28 -0.65
CA ASP A 343 -0.23 -9.52 0.79
C ASP A 343 -0.30 -11.03 1.04
N PHE A 344 0.55 -11.53 1.91
CA PHE A 344 0.68 -12.95 2.26
C PHE A 344 0.56 -13.16 3.76
N LEU A 345 -0.10 -14.24 4.15
CA LEU A 345 0.04 -14.85 5.47
C LEU A 345 1.03 -16.01 5.40
N VAL A 346 1.72 -16.22 6.51
CA VAL A 346 2.62 -17.36 6.72
C VAL A 346 2.21 -18.04 8.01
N ASN A 347 2.29 -19.37 8.08
CA ASN A 347 2.04 -20.06 9.34
C ASN A 347 3.13 -19.72 10.37
N LYS A 348 2.74 -19.60 11.64
CA LYS A 348 3.64 -19.25 12.73
C LYS A 348 4.80 -20.23 12.89
N GLU A 349 4.55 -21.52 12.68
CA GLU A 349 5.57 -22.57 12.70
C GLU A 349 6.64 -22.33 11.64
N ASP A 350 6.24 -21.96 10.42
CA ASP A 350 7.17 -21.64 9.33
C ASP A 350 7.98 -20.37 9.62
N GLU A 351 7.41 -19.38 10.33
CA GLU A 351 8.15 -18.18 10.75
C GLU A 351 9.23 -18.48 11.80
N ASP A 352 8.90 -19.30 12.79
CA ASP A 352 9.83 -19.69 13.85
C ASP A 352 10.94 -20.59 13.29
N ASP A 353 10.62 -21.47 12.34
CA ASP A 353 11.58 -22.27 11.59
C ASP A 353 12.54 -21.39 10.76
N VAL A 354 12.03 -20.37 10.06
CA VAL A 354 12.86 -19.40 9.31
C VAL A 354 13.81 -18.63 10.23
N LYS A 355 13.35 -18.24 11.43
CA LYS A 355 14.22 -17.58 12.43
C LYS A 355 15.29 -18.52 12.98
N SER A 356 15.02 -19.83 13.01
CA SER A 356 15.97 -20.84 13.49
C SER A 356 17.08 -21.18 12.48
N GLY A 357 16.96 -20.71 11.23
CA GLY A 357 17.94 -20.97 10.16
C GLY A 357 17.78 -22.35 9.52
N ALA A 358 16.65 -23.01 9.70
CA ALA A 358 16.33 -24.25 9.00
C ALA A 358 16.11 -23.95 7.50
N ASP A 359 16.85 -24.64 6.64
CA ASP A 359 16.75 -24.51 5.18
C ASP A 359 15.55 -25.33 4.67
N LYS A 360 14.35 -24.89 5.07
CA LYS A 360 13.08 -25.55 4.77
C LYS A 360 12.24 -24.69 3.83
N GLU A 361 11.47 -25.35 2.96
CA GLU A 361 10.51 -24.69 2.08
C GLU A 361 9.39 -24.06 2.93
N VAL A 362 9.18 -22.75 2.73
CA VAL A 362 8.17 -21.99 3.49
C VAL A 362 6.88 -21.95 2.69
N THR A 363 5.77 -22.25 3.35
CA THR A 363 4.45 -22.14 2.71
C THR A 363 3.92 -20.72 2.90
N ILE A 364 3.58 -20.06 1.79
CA ILE A 364 2.95 -18.74 1.79
C ILE A 364 1.51 -18.84 1.31
N TYR A 365 0.64 -18.01 1.88
CA TYR A 365 -0.78 -17.98 1.55
C TYR A 365 -1.17 -16.57 1.11
N PRO A 366 -1.51 -16.35 -0.17
CA PRO A 366 -1.92 -15.03 -0.65
C PRO A 366 -3.27 -14.63 -0.04
N ILE A 367 -3.37 -13.37 0.38
CA ILE A 367 -4.59 -12.76 0.94
C ILE A 367 -5.29 -11.94 -0.14
N GLU A 368 -4.54 -11.04 -0.79
CA GLU A 368 -5.03 -10.13 -1.81
C GLU A 368 -3.91 -9.72 -2.77
N CYS A 369 -4.31 -9.29 -3.96
CA CYS A 369 -3.45 -8.58 -4.88
C CYS A 369 -3.84 -7.09 -4.92
N ASN A 370 -2.81 -6.26 -4.87
CA ASN A 370 -2.83 -4.83 -5.02
C ASN A 370 -2.15 -4.51 -6.36
N PRO A 371 -2.86 -4.54 -7.51
CA PRO A 371 -2.26 -4.39 -8.84
C PRO A 371 -1.97 -2.91 -9.17
N ARG A 372 -1.21 -2.26 -8.29
CA ARG A 372 -0.82 -0.85 -8.29
C ARG A 372 0.46 -0.68 -7.47
N VAL A 373 1.10 0.48 -7.60
CA VAL A 373 2.29 0.79 -6.80
C VAL A 373 1.98 0.69 -5.31
N HIS A 374 2.81 -0.06 -4.59
CA HIS A 374 2.83 -0.15 -3.13
C HIS A 374 3.92 0.74 -2.55
N THR A 375 3.71 1.28 -1.34
CA THR A 375 4.65 2.19 -0.68
C THR A 375 6.01 1.56 -0.42
N ALA A 376 6.13 0.23 -0.40
CA ALA A 376 7.42 -0.48 -0.36
C ALA A 376 8.37 -0.09 -1.51
N THR A 377 7.89 0.56 -2.58
CA THR A 377 8.73 1.18 -3.62
C THR A 377 9.80 2.15 -3.05
N VAL A 378 9.56 2.79 -1.88
CA VAL A 378 10.54 3.66 -1.23
C VAL A 378 11.84 2.94 -0.86
N LEU A 379 11.80 1.61 -0.70
CA LEU A 379 12.99 0.81 -0.43
C LEU A 379 14.00 0.87 -1.58
N PHE A 380 13.56 1.21 -2.80
CA PHE A 380 14.41 1.41 -3.98
C PHE A 380 15.00 2.82 -4.13
N ASN A 381 14.77 3.76 -3.20
CA ASN A 381 15.27 5.15 -3.31
C ASN A 381 16.80 5.26 -3.51
N ASN A 382 17.58 4.26 -3.09
CA ASN A 382 19.03 4.19 -3.28
C ASN A 382 19.47 3.24 -4.42
N THR A 383 18.52 2.83 -5.25
CA THR A 383 18.71 1.87 -6.36
C THR A 383 18.34 2.53 -7.68
N PRO A 384 19.19 3.44 -8.21
CA PRO A 384 18.89 4.24 -9.40
C PRO A 384 18.60 3.40 -10.66
N GLU A 385 19.10 2.17 -10.72
CA GLU A 385 18.91 1.23 -11.82
C GLU A 385 17.45 0.86 -12.04
N ILE A 386 16.56 1.08 -11.05
CA ILE A 386 15.13 0.83 -11.20
C ILE A 386 14.52 1.71 -12.31
N VAL A 387 15.03 2.92 -12.51
CA VAL A 387 14.58 3.82 -13.58
C VAL A 387 14.88 3.21 -14.94
N ASP A 388 16.01 2.52 -15.10
CA ASP A 388 16.36 1.87 -16.36
C ASP A 388 15.41 0.69 -16.66
N GLU A 389 14.92 -0.01 -15.62
CA GLU A 389 13.87 -1.02 -15.76
C GLU A 389 12.53 -0.41 -16.19
N TYR A 390 12.14 0.76 -15.65
CA TYR A 390 10.95 1.49 -16.12
C TYR A 390 11.04 1.88 -17.60
N LEU A 391 12.19 2.42 -18.01
CA LEU A 391 12.41 2.90 -19.38
C LEU A 391 12.51 1.77 -20.41
N SER A 392 12.72 0.53 -19.96
CA SER A 392 12.77 -0.64 -20.85
C SER A 392 11.49 -0.88 -21.65
N ILE A 393 10.35 -0.30 -21.23
CA ILE A 393 9.12 -0.35 -22.03
C ILE A 393 9.20 0.46 -23.32
N LEU A 394 10.04 1.50 -23.35
CA LEU A 394 10.20 2.40 -24.49
C LEU A 394 11.10 1.79 -25.57
N THR A 395 11.94 0.81 -25.23
CA THR A 395 12.76 0.10 -26.20
C THR A 395 12.00 -1.07 -26.83
N PRO A 396 11.92 -1.15 -28.17
CA PRO A 396 11.29 -2.28 -28.87
C PRO A 396 12.11 -3.57 -28.81
N SER A 397 13.41 -3.47 -28.52
CA SER A 397 14.35 -4.59 -28.55
C SER A 397 14.03 -5.63 -27.48
N ALA A 398 14.19 -6.91 -27.85
CA ALA A 398 13.80 -8.10 -27.13
C ALA A 398 13.97 -8.01 -25.60
N PRO A 399 13.05 -8.62 -24.81
CA PRO A 399 13.16 -8.64 -23.36
C PRO A 399 14.57 -9.08 -22.95
N ARG A 400 15.17 -8.37 -21.98
CA ARG A 400 16.35 -8.89 -21.26
C ARG A 400 16.09 -10.37 -20.97
N PRO A 401 17.08 -11.26 -21.16
CA PRO A 401 16.86 -12.69 -20.94
C PRO A 401 16.18 -12.93 -19.59
N LEU A 402 15.15 -13.79 -19.56
CA LEU A 402 14.48 -14.23 -18.31
C LEU A 402 15.45 -14.79 -17.27
N THR A 403 16.69 -15.07 -17.66
CA THR A 403 17.78 -15.56 -16.80
C THR A 403 18.37 -14.49 -15.87
N LYS A 404 18.12 -13.18 -16.08
CA LYS A 404 18.56 -12.16 -15.12
C LYS A 404 17.54 -12.05 -13.98
N PRO A 405 17.94 -12.21 -12.71
CA PRO A 405 17.03 -12.04 -11.59
C PRO A 405 16.49 -10.61 -11.54
N PRO A 406 15.27 -10.39 -11.01
CA PRO A 406 14.72 -9.06 -10.85
C PRO A 406 15.60 -8.17 -9.98
N LEU A 407 15.60 -6.87 -10.28
CA LEU A 407 16.31 -5.89 -9.48
C LEU A 407 15.76 -5.87 -8.05
N SER A 408 16.66 -6.02 -7.08
CA SER A 408 16.35 -5.88 -5.66
C SER A 408 16.97 -4.60 -5.10
N PRO A 409 16.44 -4.04 -4.00
CA PRO A 409 17.01 -2.85 -3.38
C PRO A 409 18.48 -3.03 -2.99
N THR A 410 19.32 -2.07 -3.39
CA THR A 410 20.73 -1.96 -3.01
C THR A 410 20.86 -1.24 -1.67
N HIS A 411 21.37 -1.94 -0.65
CA HIS A 411 21.53 -1.41 0.72
C HIS A 411 20.27 -0.67 1.23
N PRO A 412 19.12 -1.34 1.28
CA PRO A 412 17.85 -0.70 1.60
C PRO A 412 17.90 -0.05 2.99
N GLN A 413 17.52 1.22 3.05
CA GLN A 413 17.27 1.90 4.31
C GLN A 413 15.93 1.42 4.90
N GLN A 414 15.80 1.56 6.22
CA GLN A 414 14.53 1.39 6.89
C GLN A 414 13.79 2.74 6.89
N TYR A 415 12.48 2.72 6.62
CA TYR A 415 11.68 3.93 6.45
C TYR A 415 10.57 4.06 7.47
N TYR A 416 10.38 5.27 7.97
CA TYR A 416 9.30 5.67 8.89
C TYR A 416 8.76 7.06 8.49
N TRP A 417 7.72 7.54 9.17
CA TRP A 417 7.24 8.93 9.01
C TRP A 417 7.20 9.62 10.36
N VAL A 418 8.06 10.64 10.55
CA VAL A 418 8.27 11.25 11.85
C VAL A 418 7.00 11.84 12.47
N GLY A 419 6.13 12.43 11.65
CA GLY A 419 4.86 12.99 12.12
C GLY A 419 3.90 11.93 12.67
N GLN A 420 3.82 10.76 12.02
CA GLN A 420 3.00 9.64 12.49
C GLN A 420 3.57 9.07 13.78
N ASP A 421 4.86 8.74 13.76
CA ASP A 421 5.54 8.12 14.90
C ASP A 421 5.54 9.02 16.13
N PHE A 422 5.66 10.33 15.96
CA PHE A 422 5.56 11.26 17.10
C PHE A 422 4.18 11.21 17.74
N VAL A 423 3.11 11.15 16.95
CA VAL A 423 1.75 11.03 17.48
C VAL A 423 1.55 9.65 18.13
N GLU A 424 1.91 8.57 17.45
CA GLU A 424 1.64 7.19 17.89
C GLU A 424 2.55 6.69 19.02
N LEU A 425 3.83 7.10 19.03
CA LEU A 425 4.83 6.59 19.98
C LEU A 425 5.15 7.57 21.11
N VAL A 426 4.66 8.81 21.04
CA VAL A 426 4.87 9.82 22.08
C VAL A 426 3.54 10.34 22.59
N LEU A 427 2.78 11.08 21.77
CA LEU A 427 1.58 11.79 22.26
C LEU A 427 0.47 10.85 22.70
N TYR A 428 0.19 9.81 21.92
CA TYR A 428 -0.90 8.88 22.19
C TYR A 428 -0.66 8.03 23.45
N PRO A 429 0.53 7.47 23.71
CA PRO A 429 0.85 6.82 24.99
C PRO A 429 0.66 7.75 26.19
N PHE A 430 1.12 9.02 26.10
CA PHE A 430 0.88 10.00 27.17
C PHE A 430 -0.61 10.27 27.40
N TYR A 431 -1.38 10.43 26.31
CA TYR A 431 -2.83 10.59 26.40
C TYR A 431 -3.50 9.38 27.08
N LEU A 432 -3.12 8.15 26.70
CA LEU A 432 -3.66 6.94 27.29
C LEU A 432 -3.34 6.83 28.78
N THR A 433 -2.11 7.17 29.19
CA THR A 433 -1.74 7.16 30.61
C THR A 433 -2.47 8.25 31.42
N LEU A 434 -2.53 9.48 30.91
CA LEU A 434 -3.10 10.62 31.65
C LEU A 434 -4.63 10.58 31.73
N PHE A 435 -5.31 10.15 30.66
CA PHE A 435 -6.77 10.27 30.55
C PHE A 435 -7.52 8.94 30.54
N ARG A 436 -6.85 7.82 30.21
CA ARG A 436 -7.48 6.48 30.21
C ARG A 436 -6.96 5.57 31.32
N GLY A 437 -5.76 5.85 31.86
CA GLY A 437 -5.12 5.00 32.86
C GLY A 437 -4.77 3.59 32.35
N THR A 438 -4.71 3.39 31.03
CA THR A 438 -4.58 2.05 30.41
C THR A 438 -3.15 1.61 30.12
N MET A 439 -2.16 2.51 30.24
CA MET A 439 -0.75 2.22 29.95
C MET A 439 0.16 2.47 31.14
N SER A 440 1.12 1.56 31.37
CA SER A 440 2.13 1.70 32.42
C SER A 440 3.26 2.66 32.01
N LEU A 441 4.01 3.18 32.99
CA LEU A 441 5.18 4.03 32.73
C LEU A 441 6.27 3.30 31.94
N SER A 442 6.44 1.99 32.14
CA SER A 442 7.36 1.17 31.35
C SER A 442 6.97 1.09 29.88
N ASP A 443 5.67 1.03 29.57
CA ASP A 443 5.19 1.00 28.18
C ASP A 443 5.47 2.32 27.47
N ILE A 444 5.28 3.45 28.17
CA ILE A 444 5.63 4.78 27.66
C ILE A 444 7.13 4.85 27.36
N GLN A 445 7.99 4.42 28.30
CA GLN A 445 9.44 4.43 28.09
C GLN A 445 9.86 3.57 26.90
N LYS A 446 9.23 2.39 26.71
CA LYS A 446 9.47 1.52 25.55
C LYS A 446 9.06 2.20 24.25
N SER A 447 7.90 2.87 24.24
CA SER A 447 7.37 3.58 23.08
C SER A 447 8.26 4.76 22.67
N ILE A 448 8.66 5.60 23.63
CA ILE A 448 9.60 6.72 23.40
C ILE A 448 10.96 6.21 22.93
N ARG A 449 11.46 5.09 23.48
CA ARG A 449 12.71 4.49 23.02
C ARG A 449 12.63 4.05 21.56
N ALA A 450 11.50 3.47 21.14
CA ALA A 450 11.27 3.11 19.73
C ALA A 450 11.26 4.36 18.84
N PHE A 451 10.59 5.44 19.27
CA PHE A 451 10.61 6.72 18.54
C PHE A 451 12.03 7.28 18.36
N VAL A 452 12.83 7.31 19.44
CA VAL A 452 14.23 7.76 19.37
C VAL A 452 15.07 6.86 18.46
N GLN A 453 14.84 5.54 18.50
CA GLN A 453 15.50 4.61 17.60
C GLN A 453 15.17 4.90 16.14
N HIS A 454 13.91 5.19 15.80
CA HIS A 454 13.54 5.55 14.43
C HIS A 454 14.19 6.87 13.99
N ILE A 455 14.23 7.89 14.84
CA ILE A 455 14.91 9.16 14.51
C ILE A 455 16.40 8.95 14.19
N ILE A 456 17.09 8.10 14.95
CA ILE A 456 18.54 7.93 14.82
C ILE A 456 18.91 7.00 13.68
N TYR A 457 18.17 5.90 13.49
CA TYR A 457 18.58 4.80 12.62
C TYR A 457 17.74 4.65 11.35
N TRP A 458 16.57 5.30 11.26
CA TRP A 458 15.65 5.16 10.15
C TRP A 458 15.59 6.45 9.33
N LYS A 459 15.23 6.31 8.05
CA LYS A 459 15.07 7.40 7.10
C LYS A 459 13.61 7.83 7.07
N ASP A 460 13.33 9.12 7.24
CA ASP A 460 11.97 9.63 7.01
C ASP A 460 11.59 9.45 5.54
N GLY A 461 10.39 8.90 5.28
CA GLY A 461 9.91 8.52 3.96
C GLY A 461 9.58 9.67 3.02
N THR A 462 9.51 10.90 3.52
CA THR A 462 9.21 12.09 2.71
C THR A 462 10.38 13.09 2.69
N PHE A 463 11.18 13.17 3.75
CA PHE A 463 12.28 14.12 3.85
C PHE A 463 13.46 13.77 2.94
N GLU A 464 13.83 14.68 2.05
CA GLU A 464 15.11 14.68 1.36
C GLU A 464 15.83 16.01 1.56
N SER A 465 17.13 15.98 1.88
CA SER A 465 17.86 17.22 2.16
C SER A 465 18.00 18.12 0.94
N TRP A 466 18.03 17.54 -0.27
CA TRP A 466 18.04 18.30 -1.52
C TRP A 466 16.64 18.75 -1.97
N ASP A 467 15.58 18.13 -1.43
CA ASP A 467 14.17 18.41 -1.73
C ASP A 467 13.28 18.34 -0.47
N PRO A 468 13.47 19.27 0.50
CA PRO A 468 12.80 19.16 1.79
C PRO A 468 11.40 19.80 1.81
N LEU A 469 11.02 20.52 0.76
CA LEU A 469 9.74 21.23 0.72
C LEU A 469 8.53 20.30 0.82
N PRO A 470 8.46 19.14 0.13
CA PRO A 470 7.34 18.21 0.30
C PRO A 470 7.15 17.74 1.75
N TRP A 471 8.23 17.54 2.51
CA TRP A 471 8.16 17.12 3.90
C TRP A 471 7.56 18.21 4.80
N LEU A 472 8.03 19.45 4.64
CA LEU A 472 7.43 20.61 5.33
C LEU A 472 5.97 20.80 4.94
N TRP A 473 5.68 20.73 3.65
CA TRP A 473 4.36 20.97 3.09
C TRP A 473 3.35 19.93 3.57
N MET A 474 3.76 18.66 3.64
CA MET A 474 2.94 17.58 4.16
C MET A 474 2.51 17.86 5.61
N MET A 475 3.45 18.22 6.48
CA MET A 475 3.17 18.42 7.91
C MET A 475 2.54 19.78 8.26
N HIS A 476 2.82 20.81 7.47
CA HIS A 476 2.45 22.19 7.79
C HIS A 476 1.44 22.84 6.86
N VAL A 477 1.08 22.16 5.76
CA VAL A 477 0.05 22.65 4.83
C VAL A 477 -0.99 21.57 4.57
N TYR A 478 -0.59 20.44 3.98
CA TYR A 478 -1.52 19.39 3.55
C TYR A 478 -2.37 18.85 4.70
N TRP A 479 -1.75 18.22 5.71
CA TRP A 479 -2.49 17.61 6.81
C TRP A 479 -3.25 18.62 7.69
N PRO A 480 -2.68 19.78 8.08
CA PRO A 480 -3.43 20.80 8.80
C PRO A 480 -4.68 21.28 8.06
N VAL A 481 -4.61 21.44 6.73
CA VAL A 481 -5.79 21.79 5.92
C VAL A 481 -6.81 20.65 5.91
N GLN A 482 -6.39 19.39 5.86
CA GLN A 482 -7.32 18.25 5.99
C GLN A 482 -8.00 18.24 7.37
N PHE A 483 -7.27 18.45 8.46
CA PHE A 483 -7.86 18.51 9.80
C PHE A 483 -8.81 19.70 9.97
N ALA A 484 -8.48 20.86 9.41
CA ALA A 484 -9.39 22.00 9.36
C ALA A 484 -10.67 21.67 8.56
N TRP A 485 -10.53 20.96 7.43
CA TRP A 485 -11.66 20.50 6.65
C TRP A 485 -12.55 19.52 7.45
N TYR A 486 -11.98 18.51 8.12
CA TYR A 486 -12.74 17.59 8.98
C TYR A 486 -13.48 18.32 10.11
N MET A 487 -12.85 19.31 10.74
CA MET A 487 -13.52 20.16 11.74
C MET A 487 -14.69 20.94 11.14
N SER A 488 -14.53 21.50 9.94
CA SER A 488 -15.56 22.32 9.29
C SER A 488 -16.76 21.51 8.79
N THR A 489 -16.53 20.27 8.35
CA THR A 489 -17.58 19.40 7.79
C THR A 489 -18.19 18.45 8.83
N GLY A 490 -17.54 18.30 9.99
CA GLY A 490 -17.90 17.29 10.98
C GLY A 490 -17.63 15.85 10.52
N SER A 491 -16.77 15.67 9.51
CA SER A 491 -16.40 14.34 9.01
C SER A 491 -15.53 13.60 10.03
N VAL A 492 -15.88 12.34 10.28
CA VAL A 492 -15.20 11.48 11.26
C VAL A 492 -14.24 10.55 10.56
N TRP A 493 -13.05 10.37 11.15
CA TRP A 493 -12.05 9.42 10.68
C TRP A 493 -11.54 8.55 11.84
N THR A 494 -11.26 7.29 11.54
CA THR A 494 -10.80 6.28 12.52
C THR A 494 -9.30 6.09 12.50
N LYS A 495 -8.68 6.15 11.31
CA LYS A 495 -7.23 5.99 11.11
C LYS A 495 -6.73 6.98 10.06
N VAL A 496 -5.45 7.34 10.15
CA VAL A 496 -4.75 8.16 9.17
C VAL A 496 -3.47 7.42 8.77
N ASN A 497 -3.21 7.37 7.47
CA ASN A 497 -1.94 6.92 6.90
C ASN A 497 -1.26 8.10 6.23
N VAL A 498 -0.24 8.66 6.88
CA VAL A 498 0.51 9.82 6.38
C VAL A 498 1.25 9.51 5.08
N SER A 499 1.72 8.27 4.88
CA SER A 499 2.46 7.88 3.67
C SER A 499 1.59 7.89 2.40
N THR A 500 0.29 7.61 2.53
CA THR A 500 -0.66 7.58 1.41
C THR A 500 -1.59 8.79 1.37
N GLY A 501 -1.47 9.71 2.34
CA GLY A 501 -2.35 10.89 2.39
C GLY A 501 -3.81 10.57 2.71
N LYS A 502 -4.11 9.33 3.18
CA LYS A 502 -5.48 8.80 3.33
C LYS A 502 -5.95 8.85 4.79
N ALA A 503 -7.20 9.27 4.97
CA ALA A 503 -7.93 9.08 6.22
C ALA A 503 -9.06 8.07 6.01
N PHE A 504 -9.16 7.09 6.89
CA PHE A 504 -10.19 6.06 6.86
C PHE A 504 -11.44 6.61 7.55
N LYS A 505 -12.58 6.61 6.84
CA LYS A 505 -13.85 7.13 7.37
C LYS A 505 -14.30 6.29 8.58
N GLY A 506 -14.89 6.98 9.56
CA GLY A 506 -15.42 6.39 10.78
C GLY A 506 -16.94 6.31 10.81
#